data_AF-A0A5J4KTR3-F1
#
_entry.id   AF-A0A5J4KTR3-F1
#
_cell.length_a   1.000
_cell.length_b   1.000
_cell.length_c   1.000
_cell.angle_alpha   90.00
_cell.angle_beta   90.00
_cell.angle_gamma   90.00
#
_symmetry.space_group_name_H-M   'P 1'
#
loop_
_entity.id
_entity.type
_entity.pdbx_description
1 polymer ?
#
loop_
_entity_poly.entity_id
_entity_poly.type
_entity_poly.pdbx_seq_one_letter_code
_entity_poly.pdbx_strand_id
1 'polypeptide(L)'
;MKREDKSTSKVEKSTTIFEILSSNQSSDKQTRRKVQSGVAASPRQTWRDLLAQIIRDEEVKQQIIDALHISPVTLSRWITGKSEPRAQNLQQLLNTLPPQYQEQMALYLREENKLPTPPAGEDGQPSLTIPSEFYQQVFMAHATTSENLRFWSLCQLIIQQALGQLDPERRGMSIWVVCCMPPSGTHNKVRSLRESVGAGTSPWQSNLEQEAMFLGAESLVGNVVTSYRPAIVQDLDEDHSILSFSRVEHEKSIAIYPILYCGRIAGVFMVSSAETNFFLDPGRIELIPCYADLCALAFENKQFYTANQIALEVMPTYQDQKAYFVHFRQIMTETILDVVNSNNTVNNTQVDLLVWQKLEAALVGKKEDTLSS
;
A
#
# COMPACT_ATOMS: atom_id res chain seq x y z
N MET A 1 56.67 -35.46 -43.84
CA MET A 1 57.36 -34.35 -44.55
C MET A 1 56.96 -33.04 -43.85
N LYS A 2 57.92 -32.41 -43.14
CA LYS A 2 58.02 -31.01 -42.61
C LYS A 2 56.74 -30.28 -42.13
N ARG A 3 56.54 -29.84 -40.88
CA ARG A 3 57.25 -28.93 -39.91
C ARG A 3 56.39 -27.66 -39.70
N GLU A 4 55.94 -27.39 -38.45
CA GLU A 4 56.22 -26.20 -37.57
C GLU A 4 55.40 -24.93 -37.96
N ASP A 5 54.76 -24.13 -37.10
CA ASP A 5 55.01 -23.59 -35.73
C ASP A 5 53.69 -23.40 -34.93
N LYS A 6 53.57 -23.75 -33.63
CA LYS A 6 53.88 -23.00 -32.37
C LYS A 6 53.17 -21.63 -32.17
N SER A 7 52.23 -21.56 -31.21
CA SER A 7 52.40 -20.73 -30.00
C SER A 7 51.34 -21.03 -28.91
N THR A 8 51.82 -20.98 -27.66
CA THR A 8 51.23 -21.20 -26.32
C THR A 8 50.25 -20.08 -25.91
N SER A 9 49.32 -20.17 -24.93
CA SER A 9 49.50 -20.60 -23.54
C SER A 9 48.18 -20.65 -22.72
N LYS A 10 48.15 -21.59 -21.76
CA LYS A 10 47.63 -21.53 -20.37
C LYS A 10 46.13 -21.37 -20.06
N VAL A 11 45.61 -22.50 -19.57
CA VAL A 11 44.50 -22.70 -18.62
C VAL A 11 44.98 -22.37 -17.20
N GLU A 12 44.17 -21.66 -16.40
CA GLU A 12 44.32 -21.63 -14.94
C GLU A 12 42.92 -21.57 -14.27
N LYS A 13 42.68 -22.54 -13.38
CA LYS A 13 41.57 -22.66 -12.41
C LYS A 13 42.05 -22.06 -11.08
N SER A 14 41.14 -21.51 -10.26
CA SER A 14 41.08 -21.62 -8.76
C SER A 14 40.02 -20.66 -8.21
N THR A 15 38.98 -21.10 -7.51
CA THR A 15 38.88 -21.57 -6.10
C THR A 15 38.77 -20.44 -5.06
N THR A 16 37.58 -20.42 -4.44
CA THR A 16 37.11 -19.86 -3.17
C THR A 16 38.16 -19.62 -2.08
N ILE A 17 38.11 -18.47 -1.37
CA ILE A 17 38.57 -18.36 0.03
C ILE A 17 37.65 -17.44 0.84
N PHE A 18 37.17 -18.03 1.93
CA PHE A 18 36.49 -17.51 3.11
C PHE A 18 37.58 -17.06 4.13
N GLU A 19 37.29 -16.04 4.94
CA GLU A 19 37.97 -15.71 6.22
C GLU A 19 39.43 -15.19 6.19
N ILE A 20 39.82 -14.58 7.32
CA ILE A 20 41.06 -13.81 7.61
C ILE A 20 40.83 -12.30 7.29
N LEU A 21 40.46 -11.42 8.23
CA LEU A 21 41.22 -11.02 9.41
C LEU A 21 40.32 -10.32 10.46
N SER A 22 40.18 -10.94 11.63
CA SER A 22 40.02 -10.25 12.91
C SER A 22 41.40 -10.11 13.56
N SER A 23 41.58 -9.01 14.32
CA SER A 23 42.69 -8.73 15.26
C SER A 23 43.88 -7.95 14.70
N ASN A 24 43.92 -6.65 15.03
CA ASN A 24 45.07 -6.09 15.75
C ASN A 24 44.72 -4.71 16.35
N GLN A 25 44.65 -4.67 17.69
CA GLN A 25 44.80 -3.45 18.47
C GLN A 25 46.29 -3.24 18.76
N SER A 26 46.80 -2.03 18.51
CA SER A 26 47.30 -1.09 19.55
C SER A 26 48.54 -0.30 19.12
N SER A 27 48.40 1.03 19.29
CA SER A 27 49.43 2.02 19.66
C SER A 27 50.61 2.27 18.71
N ASP A 28 50.61 3.42 18.03
CA ASP A 28 51.51 4.50 18.47
C ASP A 28 51.08 5.91 18.01
N LYS A 29 51.37 6.89 18.86
CA LYS A 29 51.02 8.31 18.75
C LYS A 29 52.02 9.05 17.85
N GLN A 30 51.55 9.94 16.98
CA GLN A 30 51.83 11.39 17.02
C GLN A 30 51.38 12.14 15.75
N THR A 31 50.44 13.06 15.97
CA THR A 31 50.49 14.48 15.59
C THR A 31 50.60 14.85 14.10
N ARG A 32 49.46 15.22 13.49
CA ARG A 32 49.41 16.35 12.54
C ARG A 32 48.05 17.07 12.59
N ARG A 33 48.16 18.35 12.97
CA ARG A 33 47.16 19.43 13.09
C ARG A 33 45.97 19.32 12.13
N LYS A 34 44.75 19.22 12.69
CA LYS A 34 43.52 19.67 12.03
C LYS A 34 43.30 21.13 12.38
N VAL A 35 43.26 21.96 11.34
CA VAL A 35 42.86 23.37 11.39
C VAL A 35 41.40 23.42 11.86
N GLN A 36 41.17 24.18 12.93
CA GLN A 36 39.86 24.57 13.41
C GLN A 36 39.18 25.45 12.37
N SER A 37 38.01 25.02 11.89
CA SER A 37 36.95 25.93 11.46
C SER A 37 35.92 25.95 12.59
N GLY A 38 36.00 26.98 13.44
CA GLY A 38 35.00 27.27 14.44
C GLY A 38 33.71 27.72 13.78
N VAL A 39 32.65 26.94 13.97
CA VAL A 39 31.31 27.47 14.14
C VAL A 39 30.93 27.06 15.55
N ALA A 40 30.87 28.04 16.46
CA ALA A 40 30.39 27.84 17.82
C ALA A 40 28.90 27.46 17.74
N ALA A 41 28.62 26.16 17.74
CA ALA A 41 27.28 25.66 18.01
C ALA A 41 27.04 25.87 19.51
N SER A 42 26.08 26.73 19.86
CA SER A 42 25.50 26.78 21.21
C SER A 42 25.23 25.33 21.68
N PRO A 43 25.51 24.97 22.93
CA PRO A 43 25.24 23.63 23.41
C PRO A 43 23.75 23.35 23.17
N ARG A 44 23.44 22.31 22.38
CA ARG A 44 22.05 21.87 22.19
C ARG A 44 21.52 21.51 23.56
N GLN A 45 20.54 22.27 24.04
CA GLN A 45 19.91 22.03 25.33
C GLN A 45 19.28 20.64 25.30
N THR A 46 19.67 19.77 26.24
CA THR A 46 19.13 18.41 26.36
C THR A 46 17.94 18.38 27.31
N TRP A 47 17.17 17.29 27.33
CA TRP A 47 16.10 17.10 28.32
C TRP A 47 16.63 17.13 29.76
N ARG A 48 17.90 16.73 29.98
CA ARG A 48 18.57 16.79 31.28
C ARG A 48 18.85 18.22 31.71
N ASP A 49 19.27 19.07 30.77
CA ASP A 49 19.50 20.49 31.03
C ASP A 49 18.20 21.20 31.36
N LEU A 50 17.12 20.87 30.62
CA LEU A 50 15.78 21.37 30.89
C LEU A 50 15.28 20.89 32.26
N LEU A 51 15.46 19.61 32.59
CA LEU A 51 15.07 19.08 33.91
C LEU A 51 15.86 19.75 35.04
N ALA A 52 17.17 19.96 34.86
CA ALA A 52 18.02 20.68 35.82
C ALA A 52 17.57 22.13 36.04
N GLN A 53 16.98 22.77 35.04
CA GLN A 53 16.40 24.10 35.14
C GLN A 53 15.08 24.08 35.92
N ILE A 54 14.21 23.11 35.64
CA ILE A 54 12.88 23.00 36.26
C ILE A 54 12.99 22.68 37.75
N ILE A 55 13.87 21.76 38.14
CA ILE A 55 14.03 21.34 39.54
C ILE A 55 14.75 22.37 40.44
N ARG A 56 15.07 23.57 39.91
CA ARG A 56 15.50 24.72 40.74
C ARG A 56 14.36 25.23 41.60
N ASP A 57 13.13 25.00 41.17
CA ASP A 57 11.95 25.18 41.99
C ASP A 57 11.81 23.96 42.92
N GLU A 58 11.96 24.20 44.22
CA GLU A 58 11.93 23.13 45.22
C GLU A 58 10.53 22.53 45.37
N GLU A 59 9.46 23.28 45.05
CA GLU A 59 8.08 22.79 45.07
C GLU A 59 7.85 21.77 43.95
N VAL A 60 8.25 22.13 42.72
CA VAL A 60 8.16 21.24 41.55
C VAL A 60 9.05 20.01 41.71
N LYS A 61 10.24 20.18 42.31
CA LYS A 61 11.15 19.07 42.60
C LYS A 61 10.55 18.06 43.57
N GLN A 62 9.91 18.50 44.65
CA GLN A 62 9.21 17.59 45.58
C GLN A 62 8.02 16.92 44.89
N GLN A 63 7.25 17.66 44.08
CA GLN A 63 6.12 17.10 43.33
C GLN A 63 6.54 15.97 42.38
N ILE A 64 7.67 16.12 41.67
CA ILE A 64 8.24 15.08 40.80
C ILE A 64 8.69 13.86 41.63
N ILE A 65 9.37 14.09 42.75
CA ILE A 65 9.86 13.02 43.64
C ILE A 65 8.69 12.16 44.14
N ASP A 66 7.64 12.82 44.61
CA ASP A 66 6.44 12.17 45.15
C ASP A 66 5.66 11.43 44.07
N ALA A 67 5.47 12.05 42.91
CA ALA A 67 4.69 11.46 41.81
C ALA A 67 5.39 10.27 41.14
N LEU A 68 6.72 10.27 41.04
CA LEU A 68 7.47 9.15 40.48
C LEU A 68 7.88 8.09 41.53
N HIS A 69 7.59 8.33 42.81
CA HIS A 69 8.01 7.48 43.93
C HIS A 69 9.52 7.16 43.91
N ILE A 70 10.35 8.16 43.58
CA ILE A 70 11.83 8.02 43.51
C ILE A 70 12.51 8.75 44.66
N SER A 71 13.80 8.44 44.91
CA SER A 71 14.59 9.22 45.86
C SER A 71 15.14 10.52 45.22
N PRO A 72 15.38 11.59 46.01
CA PRO A 72 16.04 12.81 45.53
C PRO A 72 17.43 12.56 44.91
N VAL A 73 18.11 11.52 45.40
CA VAL A 73 19.42 11.08 44.89
C VAL A 73 19.27 10.48 43.50
N THR A 74 18.21 9.71 43.25
CA THR A 74 17.90 9.14 41.93
C THR A 74 17.66 10.24 40.89
N LEU A 75 16.88 11.26 41.23
CA LEU A 75 16.61 12.40 40.35
C LEU A 75 17.90 13.17 40.00
N SER A 76 18.76 13.38 40.99
CA SER A 76 20.07 14.03 40.80
C SER A 76 21.02 13.20 39.91
N ARG A 77 20.94 11.86 39.98
CA ARG A 77 21.69 10.95 39.11
C ARG A 77 21.20 10.95 37.66
N TRP A 78 19.91 11.20 37.41
CA TRP A 78 19.38 11.36 36.04
C TRP A 78 19.93 12.61 35.37
N ILE A 79 19.92 13.73 36.09
CA ILE A 79 20.44 15.02 35.60
C ILE A 79 21.93 14.95 35.30
N THR A 80 22.70 14.33 36.19
CA THR A 80 24.16 14.17 36.00
C THR A 80 24.55 13.06 35.02
N GLY A 81 23.58 12.36 34.41
CA GLY A 81 23.83 11.26 33.48
C GLY A 81 24.40 9.97 34.11
N LYS A 82 24.46 9.90 35.45
CA LYS A 82 24.98 8.73 36.20
C LYS A 82 24.02 7.54 36.27
N SER A 83 22.80 7.72 35.78
CA SER A 83 21.81 6.65 35.59
C SER A 83 20.79 7.07 34.52
N GLU A 84 20.36 6.11 33.72
CA GLU A 84 19.31 6.29 32.72
C GLU A 84 17.94 5.97 33.34
N PRO A 85 16.96 6.89 33.31
CA PRO A 85 15.60 6.60 33.71
C PRO A 85 14.96 5.57 32.77
N ARG A 86 14.05 4.75 33.30
CA ARG A 86 13.22 3.87 32.48
C ARG A 86 12.20 4.70 31.69
N ALA A 87 11.79 4.20 30.52
CA ALA A 87 10.77 4.83 29.67
C ALA A 87 9.49 5.23 30.42
N GLN A 88 8.98 4.35 31.29
CA GLN A 88 7.80 4.62 32.12
C GLN A 88 7.99 5.81 33.06
N ASN A 89 9.19 5.97 33.63
CA ASN A 89 9.51 7.10 34.50
C ASN A 89 9.60 8.40 33.71
N LEU A 90 10.09 8.35 32.46
CA LEU A 90 10.13 9.53 31.58
C LEU A 90 8.73 9.98 31.15
N GLN A 91 7.81 9.05 30.92
CA GLN A 91 6.40 9.34 30.63
C GLN A 91 5.71 9.96 31.86
N GLN A 92 5.91 9.38 33.05
CA GLN A 92 5.38 9.95 34.28
C GLN A 92 5.96 11.33 34.56
N LEU A 93 7.26 11.52 34.33
CA LEU A 93 7.91 12.83 34.43
C LEU A 93 7.19 13.85 33.54
N LEU A 94 6.99 13.56 32.26
CA LEU A 94 6.26 14.45 31.34
C LEU A 94 4.89 14.87 31.87
N ASN A 95 4.10 13.93 32.39
CA ASN A 95 2.76 14.20 32.89
C ASN A 95 2.75 15.01 34.20
N THR A 96 3.85 14.97 34.97
CA THR A 96 3.99 15.69 36.24
C THR A 96 4.53 17.11 36.08
N LEU A 97 5.14 17.43 34.92
CA LEU A 97 5.70 18.75 34.69
C LEU A 97 4.61 19.81 34.49
N PRO A 98 4.85 21.08 34.88
CA PRO A 98 3.96 22.19 34.53
C PRO A 98 3.74 22.29 33.01
N PRO A 99 2.52 22.63 32.53
CA PRO A 99 2.17 22.61 31.10
C PRO A 99 3.14 23.39 30.20
N GLN A 100 3.66 24.52 30.70
CA GLN A 100 4.63 25.36 30.00
C GLN A 100 5.96 24.67 29.65
N TYR A 101 6.29 23.55 30.30
CA TYR A 101 7.50 22.77 30.06
C TYR A 101 7.24 21.41 29.40
N GLN A 102 5.98 20.97 29.30
CA GLN A 102 5.62 19.64 28.80
C GLN A 102 5.98 19.49 27.32
N GLU A 103 5.60 20.46 26.47
CA GLU A 103 5.87 20.42 25.03
C GLU A 103 7.38 20.42 24.75
N GLN A 104 8.13 21.31 25.42
CA GLN A 104 9.57 21.42 25.23
C GLN A 104 10.30 20.16 25.73
N MET A 105 9.87 19.57 26.85
CA MET A 105 10.42 18.31 27.36
C MET A 105 10.10 17.14 26.43
N ALA A 106 8.89 17.09 25.87
CA ALA A 106 8.49 16.05 24.93
C ALA A 106 9.33 16.10 23.65
N LEU A 107 9.62 17.30 23.12
CA LEU A 107 10.50 17.49 21.97
C LEU A 107 11.91 16.94 22.24
N TYR A 108 12.55 17.31 23.36
CA TYR A 108 13.89 16.82 23.68
C TYR A 108 13.95 15.30 23.92
N LEU A 109 12.93 14.72 24.53
CA LEU A 109 12.86 13.28 24.75
C LEU A 109 12.62 12.49 23.45
N ARG A 110 11.90 13.07 22.47
CA ARG A 110 11.71 12.50 21.13
C ARG A 110 13.00 12.60 20.29
N GLU A 111 13.69 13.73 20.32
CA GLU A 111 14.98 13.90 19.61
C GLU A 111 16.06 12.92 20.10
N GLU A 112 16.06 12.59 21.39
CA GLU A 112 17.02 11.62 21.98
C GLU A 112 16.53 10.17 21.98
N ASN A 113 15.37 9.88 21.37
CA ASN A 113 14.76 8.55 21.28
C ASN A 113 14.59 7.86 22.66
N LYS A 114 14.25 8.65 23.69
CA LYS A 114 14.16 8.22 25.10
C LYS A 114 12.76 7.80 25.53
N LEU A 115 11.75 8.19 24.75
CA LEU A 115 10.38 7.71 24.91
C LEU A 115 10.12 6.64 23.84
N PRO A 116 9.47 5.52 24.19
CA PRO A 116 8.86 4.66 23.19
C PRO A 116 7.93 5.52 22.33
N THR A 117 8.00 5.38 21.01
CA THR A 117 6.95 5.87 20.12
C THR A 117 5.63 5.41 20.72
N PRO A 118 4.72 6.30 21.11
CA PRO A 118 3.44 5.87 21.65
C PRO A 118 2.79 4.94 20.62
N PRO A 119 2.16 3.82 21.03
CA PRO A 119 1.23 3.15 20.13
C PRO A 119 0.25 4.22 19.66
N ALA A 120 0.09 4.35 18.35
CA ALA A 120 -0.74 5.37 17.72
C ALA A 120 -2.09 5.49 18.44
N GLY A 121 -2.27 6.59 19.16
CA GLY A 121 -3.41 6.84 20.03
C GLY A 121 -3.06 7.95 21.01
N GLU A 122 -3.72 9.09 20.89
CA GLU A 122 -3.54 10.33 21.66
C GLU A 122 -2.48 11.33 21.17
N ASP A 123 -2.15 11.33 19.89
CA ASP A 123 -2.05 12.59 19.16
C ASP A 123 -3.41 12.80 18.50
N GLY A 124 -3.99 13.99 18.59
CA GLY A 124 -5.30 14.37 18.04
C GLY A 124 -5.39 14.36 16.50
N GLN A 125 -4.60 13.51 15.83
CA GLN A 125 -4.88 13.06 14.48
C GLN A 125 -5.64 11.73 14.58
N PRO A 126 -6.86 11.64 14.02
CA PRO A 126 -7.61 10.40 14.02
C PRO A 126 -6.75 9.33 13.35
N SER A 127 -6.42 8.26 14.08
CA SER A 127 -5.87 7.06 13.47
C SER A 127 -6.83 6.64 12.36
N LEU A 128 -6.36 6.65 11.11
CA LEU A 128 -7.12 6.15 9.95
C LEU A 128 -7.26 4.63 10.07
N THR A 129 -8.12 4.20 10.99
CA THR A 129 -8.47 2.81 11.22
C THR A 129 -9.92 2.60 10.83
N ILE A 130 -10.23 1.42 10.29
CA ILE A 130 -11.63 1.04 10.02
C ILE A 130 -12.37 0.91 11.37
N PRO A 131 -13.52 1.58 11.59
CA PRO A 131 -14.27 1.48 12.83
C PRO A 131 -14.77 0.05 13.06
N SER A 132 -14.79 -0.40 14.31
CA SER A 132 -15.20 -1.76 14.67
C SER A 132 -16.64 -2.08 14.25
N GLU A 133 -17.51 -1.07 14.30
CA GLU A 133 -18.91 -1.11 13.89
C GLU A 133 -19.03 -1.43 12.41
N PHE A 134 -18.07 -0.98 11.59
CA PHE A 134 -18.06 -1.26 10.16
C PHE A 134 -17.75 -2.73 9.87
N TYR A 135 -16.82 -3.35 10.60
CA TYR A 135 -16.59 -4.80 10.50
C TYR A 135 -17.86 -5.60 10.82
N GLN A 136 -18.59 -5.20 11.86
CA GLN A 136 -19.88 -5.83 12.21
C GLN A 136 -20.89 -5.69 11.08
N GLN A 137 -20.99 -4.51 10.45
CA GLN A 137 -21.86 -4.29 9.29
C GLN A 137 -21.50 -5.19 8.12
N VAL A 138 -20.21 -5.33 7.80
CA VAL A 138 -19.74 -6.23 6.73
C VAL A 138 -20.09 -7.69 7.04
N PHE A 139 -19.88 -8.15 8.28
CA PHE A 139 -20.22 -9.53 8.67
C PHE A 139 -21.73 -9.80 8.63
N MET A 140 -22.54 -8.84 9.06
CA MET A 140 -24.00 -8.93 8.95
C MET A 140 -24.43 -8.99 7.48
N ALA A 141 -23.94 -8.07 6.65
CA ALA A 141 -24.23 -8.07 5.23
C ALA A 141 -23.80 -9.39 4.55
N HIS A 142 -22.64 -9.94 4.91
CA HIS A 142 -22.17 -11.22 4.40
C HIS A 142 -23.14 -12.38 4.75
N ALA A 143 -23.65 -12.39 5.97
CA ALA A 143 -24.52 -13.45 6.47
C ALA A 143 -25.97 -13.35 5.95
N THR A 144 -26.49 -12.15 5.71
CA THR A 144 -27.90 -11.93 5.37
C THR A 144 -28.17 -11.67 3.89
N THR A 145 -27.17 -11.26 3.11
CA THR A 145 -27.34 -10.96 1.68
C THR A 145 -27.41 -12.24 0.85
N SER A 146 -28.34 -12.28 -0.10
CA SER A 146 -28.47 -13.40 -1.03
C SER A 146 -27.18 -13.59 -1.85
N GLU A 147 -26.89 -14.84 -2.20
CA GLU A 147 -25.62 -15.22 -2.86
C GLU A 147 -25.33 -14.41 -4.13
N ASN A 148 -26.34 -14.22 -4.99
CA ASN A 148 -26.20 -13.49 -6.25
C ASN A 148 -25.90 -11.98 -6.07
N LEU A 149 -26.26 -11.38 -4.94
CA LEU A 149 -26.05 -9.96 -4.66
C LEU A 149 -24.88 -9.70 -3.72
N ARG A 150 -24.40 -10.73 -3.02
CA ARG A 150 -23.41 -10.61 -1.94
C ARG A 150 -22.15 -9.90 -2.40
N PHE A 151 -21.57 -10.32 -3.53
CA PHE A 151 -20.36 -9.72 -4.08
C PHE A 151 -20.51 -8.20 -4.25
N TRP A 152 -21.53 -7.78 -5.02
CA TRP A 152 -21.76 -6.38 -5.32
C TRP A 152 -22.09 -5.57 -4.06
N SER A 153 -22.99 -6.06 -3.21
CA SER A 153 -23.40 -5.35 -1.99
C SER A 153 -22.26 -5.15 -1.00
N LEU A 154 -21.41 -6.16 -0.80
CA LEU A 154 -20.25 -6.03 0.10
C LEU A 154 -19.20 -5.08 -0.47
N CYS A 155 -18.83 -5.25 -1.74
CA CYS A 155 -17.85 -4.37 -2.38
C CYS A 155 -18.33 -2.91 -2.37
N GLN A 156 -19.60 -2.66 -2.69
CA GLN A 156 -20.16 -1.32 -2.64
C GLN A 156 -20.12 -0.73 -1.23
N LEU A 157 -20.51 -1.49 -0.20
CA LEU A 157 -20.43 -1.07 1.20
C LEU A 157 -18.99 -0.69 1.60
N ILE A 158 -18.03 -1.54 1.24
CA ILE A 158 -16.60 -1.36 1.53
C ILE A 158 -16.04 -0.12 0.82
N ILE A 159 -16.33 0.04 -0.47
CA ILE A 159 -15.87 1.18 -1.26
C ILE A 159 -16.42 2.50 -0.69
N GLN A 160 -17.69 2.55 -0.30
CA GLN A 160 -18.28 3.78 0.26
C GLN A 160 -17.63 4.18 1.58
N GLN A 161 -17.34 3.21 2.46
CA GLN A 161 -16.61 3.47 3.69
C GLN A 161 -15.17 3.93 3.41
N ALA A 162 -14.49 3.26 2.47
CA ALA A 162 -13.12 3.59 2.09
C ALA A 162 -13.02 5.02 1.52
N LEU A 163 -13.92 5.40 0.60
CA LEU A 163 -14.00 6.77 0.07
C LEU A 163 -14.22 7.80 1.19
N GLY A 164 -15.11 7.51 2.14
CA GLY A 164 -15.40 8.41 3.25
C GLY A 164 -14.21 8.64 4.20
N GLN A 165 -13.33 7.65 4.36
CA GLN A 165 -12.13 7.78 5.20
C GLN A 165 -10.92 8.31 4.44
N LEU A 166 -10.71 7.87 3.20
CA LEU A 166 -9.52 8.20 2.43
C LEU A 166 -9.65 9.58 1.77
N ASP A 167 -10.85 9.96 1.32
CA ASP A 167 -11.11 11.25 0.66
C ASP A 167 -12.29 12.03 1.28
N PRO A 168 -12.22 12.39 2.57
CA PRO A 168 -13.33 13.07 3.27
C PRO A 168 -13.66 14.44 2.67
N GLU A 169 -12.65 15.12 2.10
CA GLU A 169 -12.78 16.44 1.49
C GLU A 169 -13.13 16.38 -0.01
N ARG A 170 -13.32 15.18 -0.58
CA ARG A 170 -13.67 14.98 -2.00
C ARG A 170 -12.67 15.65 -2.96
N ARG A 171 -11.38 15.46 -2.71
CA ARG A 171 -10.25 16.03 -3.48
C ARG A 171 -9.98 15.27 -4.78
N GLY A 172 -10.72 14.19 -5.03
CA GLY A 172 -10.66 13.44 -6.27
C GLY A 172 -9.99 12.10 -6.04
N MET A 173 -10.82 11.09 -5.92
CA MET A 173 -10.45 9.71 -5.70
C MET A 173 -11.38 8.80 -6.48
N SER A 174 -10.84 7.73 -7.04
CA SER A 174 -11.63 6.60 -7.50
C SER A 174 -11.14 5.32 -6.83
N ILE A 175 -12.06 4.42 -6.55
CA ILE A 175 -11.78 3.11 -5.99
C ILE A 175 -12.45 2.06 -6.86
N TRP A 176 -11.69 1.02 -7.18
CA TRP A 176 -12.14 -0.13 -7.94
C TRP A 176 -11.83 -1.44 -7.21
N VAL A 177 -12.82 -2.33 -7.16
CA VAL A 177 -12.58 -3.76 -7.00
C VAL A 177 -12.46 -4.36 -8.39
N VAL A 178 -11.23 -4.72 -8.76
CA VAL A 178 -10.92 -5.36 -10.03
C VAL A 178 -10.82 -6.86 -9.79
N CYS A 179 -11.49 -7.66 -10.61
CA CYS A 179 -11.56 -9.11 -10.46
C CYS A 179 -10.83 -9.83 -11.58
N CYS A 180 -10.17 -10.94 -11.26
CA CYS A 180 -9.73 -11.91 -12.26
C CYS A 180 -10.94 -12.47 -13.01
N MET A 181 -10.90 -12.45 -14.34
CA MET A 181 -11.90 -13.12 -15.16
C MET A 181 -11.83 -14.64 -14.96
N PRO A 182 -12.97 -15.36 -14.99
CA PRO A 182 -12.96 -16.81 -14.89
C PRO A 182 -12.09 -17.46 -15.98
N PRO A 183 -11.40 -18.57 -15.66
CA PRO A 183 -10.54 -19.24 -16.63
C PRO A 183 -11.25 -19.54 -17.94
N SER A 184 -10.60 -19.20 -19.05
CA SER A 184 -11.17 -19.29 -20.39
C SER A 184 -10.10 -19.66 -21.42
N GLY A 185 -10.50 -19.82 -22.69
CA GLY A 185 -9.61 -20.18 -23.79
C GLY A 185 -9.10 -21.62 -23.78
N THR A 186 -8.20 -21.94 -24.70
CA THR A 186 -7.66 -23.30 -24.92
C THR A 186 -6.88 -23.85 -23.74
N HIS A 187 -6.22 -22.98 -22.98
CA HIS A 187 -5.37 -23.35 -21.84
C HIS A 187 -6.10 -23.30 -20.49
N ASN A 188 -7.38 -22.90 -20.48
CA ASN A 188 -8.20 -22.76 -19.27
C ASN A 188 -7.49 -21.95 -18.18
N LYS A 189 -7.10 -20.71 -18.51
CA LYS A 189 -6.37 -19.77 -17.62
C LYS A 189 -7.16 -18.49 -17.42
N VAL A 190 -6.88 -17.79 -16.32
CA VAL A 190 -7.24 -16.37 -16.17
C VAL A 190 -6.37 -15.58 -17.15
N ARG A 191 -7.01 -14.99 -18.16
CA ARG A 191 -6.33 -14.25 -19.24
C ARG A 191 -6.43 -12.74 -19.09
N SER A 192 -7.32 -12.27 -18.22
CA SER A 192 -7.55 -10.86 -17.98
C SER A 192 -8.15 -10.58 -16.61
N LEU A 193 -8.17 -9.29 -16.28
CA LEU A 193 -8.89 -8.73 -15.15
C LEU A 193 -9.97 -7.78 -15.65
N ARG A 194 -10.98 -7.53 -14.81
CA ARG A 194 -12.08 -6.63 -15.11
C ARG A 194 -12.39 -5.73 -13.92
N GLU A 195 -12.45 -4.43 -14.17
CA GLU A 195 -13.01 -3.44 -13.27
C GLU A 195 -14.48 -3.79 -12.98
N SER A 196 -14.81 -4.21 -11.76
CA SER A 196 -16.10 -4.87 -11.49
C SER A 196 -17.06 -4.02 -10.67
N VAL A 197 -16.59 -3.42 -9.58
CA VAL A 197 -17.37 -2.51 -8.74
C VAL A 197 -16.51 -1.29 -8.48
N GLY A 198 -17.03 -0.10 -8.76
CA GLY A 198 -16.24 1.12 -8.65
C GLY A 198 -17.07 2.35 -8.34
N ALA A 199 -16.48 3.24 -7.55
CA ALA A 199 -17.06 4.53 -7.21
C ALA A 199 -15.96 5.57 -7.06
N GLY A 200 -16.32 6.83 -7.26
CA GLY A 200 -15.38 7.94 -7.10
C GLY A 200 -16.01 9.23 -6.59
N THR A 201 -15.12 10.17 -6.29
CA THR A 201 -15.40 11.58 -6.03
C THR A 201 -14.90 12.40 -7.22
N SER A 202 -15.48 13.58 -7.43
CA SER A 202 -15.11 14.48 -8.52
C SER A 202 -13.58 14.64 -8.59
N PRO A 203 -12.93 14.46 -9.76
CA PRO A 203 -13.53 14.53 -11.11
C PRO A 203 -14.18 13.23 -11.61
N TRP A 204 -14.00 12.11 -10.92
CA TRP A 204 -14.64 10.85 -11.29
C TRP A 204 -16.14 10.84 -10.99
N GLN A 205 -16.88 10.00 -11.72
CA GLN A 205 -18.30 9.78 -11.45
C GLN A 205 -18.49 9.02 -10.13
N SER A 206 -19.66 9.21 -9.50
CA SER A 206 -20.02 8.49 -8.28
C SER A 206 -20.21 6.99 -8.49
N ASN A 207 -20.63 6.59 -9.69
CA ASN A 207 -20.70 5.19 -10.12
C ASN A 207 -19.81 5.01 -11.34
N LEU A 208 -18.79 4.16 -11.23
CA LEU A 208 -17.81 3.95 -12.28
C LEU A 208 -18.08 2.69 -13.10
N GLU A 209 -19.02 1.84 -12.70
CA GLU A 209 -19.24 0.52 -13.34
C GLU A 209 -19.55 0.59 -14.85
N GLN A 210 -20.12 1.70 -15.32
CA GLN A 210 -20.39 1.92 -16.75
C GLN A 210 -19.12 2.21 -17.57
N GLU A 211 -18.01 2.53 -16.89
CA GLU A 211 -16.70 2.82 -17.47
C GLU A 211 -15.72 1.65 -17.29
N ALA A 212 -16.20 0.51 -16.81
CA ALA A 212 -15.41 -0.68 -16.56
C ALA A 212 -14.68 -1.19 -17.80
N MET A 213 -13.38 -1.43 -17.66
CA MET A 213 -12.52 -1.99 -18.69
C MET A 213 -11.90 -3.32 -18.29
N PHE A 214 -11.32 -3.98 -19.28
CA PHE A 214 -10.38 -5.08 -19.05
C PHE A 214 -8.97 -4.55 -18.82
N LEU A 215 -8.23 -5.26 -17.97
CA LEU A 215 -6.84 -4.99 -17.66
C LEU A 215 -6.03 -6.27 -17.89
N GLY A 216 -4.90 -6.17 -18.58
CA GLY A 216 -4.07 -7.32 -18.95
C GLY A 216 -2.68 -7.30 -18.30
N ALA A 217 -1.76 -8.08 -18.88
CA ALA A 217 -0.36 -8.15 -18.46
C ALA A 217 0.40 -6.81 -18.63
N GLU A 218 -0.11 -5.94 -19.49
CA GLU A 218 0.37 -4.59 -19.74
C GLU A 218 -0.09 -3.57 -18.70
N SER A 219 -0.85 -3.96 -17.67
CA SER A 219 -1.41 -3.07 -16.63
C SER A 219 -0.65 -3.16 -15.30
N LEU A 220 -0.60 -2.08 -14.50
CA LEU A 220 -0.04 -2.12 -13.13
C LEU A 220 -0.79 -3.15 -12.27
N VAL A 221 -2.10 -3.26 -12.48
CA VAL A 221 -2.94 -4.27 -11.84
C VAL A 221 -2.49 -5.69 -12.21
N GLY A 222 -2.17 -5.94 -13.48
CA GLY A 222 -1.65 -7.22 -13.95
C GLY A 222 -0.31 -7.58 -13.28
N ASN A 223 0.56 -6.59 -13.06
CA ASN A 223 1.80 -6.78 -12.30
C ASN A 223 1.53 -7.19 -10.84
N VAL A 224 0.63 -6.49 -10.15
CA VAL A 224 0.24 -6.83 -8.77
C VAL A 224 -0.32 -8.25 -8.68
N VAL A 225 -1.16 -8.63 -9.66
CA VAL A 225 -1.82 -9.95 -9.67
C VAL A 225 -0.84 -11.09 -9.91
N THR A 226 0.15 -10.87 -10.77
CA THR A 226 1.18 -11.88 -11.09
C THR A 226 2.26 -11.96 -10.03
N SER A 227 2.60 -10.85 -9.37
CA SER A 227 3.63 -10.79 -8.33
C SER A 227 3.12 -11.06 -6.91
N TYR A 228 1.80 -10.98 -6.69
CA TYR A 228 1.15 -11.03 -5.36
C TYR A 228 1.65 -9.94 -4.40
N ARG A 229 2.15 -8.81 -4.94
CA ARG A 229 2.70 -7.70 -4.16
C ARG A 229 1.98 -6.41 -4.48
N PRO A 230 1.73 -5.54 -3.49
CA PRO A 230 1.13 -4.25 -3.73
C PRO A 230 2.03 -3.36 -4.59
N ALA A 231 1.41 -2.47 -5.34
CA ALA A 231 2.08 -1.43 -6.10
C ALA A 231 1.55 -0.05 -5.66
N ILE A 232 2.46 0.87 -5.34
CA ILE A 232 2.12 2.23 -4.91
C ILE A 232 2.98 3.17 -5.73
N VAL A 233 2.33 4.07 -6.45
CA VAL A 233 2.97 5.07 -7.31
C VAL A 233 2.53 6.44 -6.82
N GLN A 234 3.50 7.24 -6.38
CA GLN A 234 3.22 8.57 -5.84
C GLN A 234 3.06 9.60 -6.95
N ASP A 235 3.74 9.45 -8.07
CA ASP A 235 3.60 10.34 -9.21
C ASP A 235 3.76 9.55 -10.51
N LEU A 236 2.66 9.44 -11.27
CA LEU A 236 2.62 8.74 -12.55
C LEU A 236 3.37 9.50 -13.66
N ASP A 237 3.65 10.80 -13.50
CA ASP A 237 4.41 11.58 -14.47
C ASP A 237 5.93 11.40 -14.31
N GLU A 238 6.41 11.13 -13.09
CA GLU A 238 7.83 10.97 -12.78
C GLU A 238 8.33 9.52 -12.91
N ASP A 239 7.48 8.52 -12.71
CA ASP A 239 7.89 7.11 -12.75
C ASP A 239 8.03 6.61 -14.20
N HIS A 240 9.21 6.83 -14.78
CA HIS A 240 9.52 6.44 -16.16
C HIS A 240 9.46 4.92 -16.42
N SER A 241 9.44 4.08 -15.38
CA SER A 241 9.25 2.63 -15.54
C SER A 241 7.81 2.27 -15.92
N ILE A 242 6.88 3.22 -15.77
CA ILE A 242 5.43 3.07 -15.94
C ILE A 242 4.94 3.67 -17.27
N LEU A 243 5.84 4.21 -18.10
CA LEU A 243 5.49 4.88 -19.37
C LEU A 243 4.86 3.96 -20.44
N SER A 244 4.78 2.65 -20.20
CA SER A 244 4.13 1.67 -21.08
C SER A 244 2.69 1.33 -20.69
N PHE A 245 2.20 1.83 -19.55
CA PHE A 245 0.85 1.55 -19.06
C PHE A 245 -0.15 2.58 -19.62
N SER A 246 -1.31 2.13 -20.09
CA SER A 246 -2.39 3.01 -20.58
C SER A 246 -2.81 3.98 -19.47
N ARG A 247 -2.65 5.29 -19.70
CA ARG A 247 -3.00 6.33 -18.72
C ARG A 247 -4.52 6.47 -18.60
N VAL A 248 -5.03 6.42 -17.38
CA VAL A 248 -6.43 6.69 -17.07
C VAL A 248 -6.63 8.18 -16.83
N GLU A 249 -7.75 8.73 -17.28
CA GLU A 249 -8.03 10.16 -17.15
C GLU A 249 -8.07 10.58 -15.67
N HIS A 250 -7.48 11.75 -15.38
CA HIS A 250 -7.34 12.37 -14.06
C HIS A 250 -6.43 11.65 -13.04
N GLU A 251 -5.98 10.43 -13.30
CA GLU A 251 -5.12 9.68 -12.39
C GLU A 251 -3.69 10.27 -12.34
N LYS A 252 -3.22 10.59 -11.13
CA LYS A 252 -1.87 11.12 -10.87
C LYS A 252 -1.06 10.28 -9.89
N SER A 253 -1.73 9.63 -8.94
CA SER A 253 -1.11 8.65 -8.06
C SER A 253 -2.06 7.47 -7.86
N ILE A 254 -1.51 6.31 -7.53
CA ILE A 254 -2.28 5.07 -7.41
C ILE A 254 -1.69 4.15 -6.35
N ALA A 255 -2.57 3.44 -5.62
CA ALA A 255 -2.23 2.37 -4.70
C ALA A 255 -3.08 1.13 -5.01
N ILE A 256 -2.43 0.01 -5.28
CA ILE A 256 -3.07 -1.24 -5.70
C ILE A 256 -2.67 -2.34 -4.73
N TYR A 257 -3.65 -2.95 -4.08
CA TYR A 257 -3.43 -4.04 -3.13
C TYR A 257 -4.12 -5.32 -3.59
N PRO A 258 -3.44 -6.48 -3.55
CA PRO A 258 -4.03 -7.74 -3.97
C PRO A 258 -5.12 -8.19 -2.98
N ILE A 259 -6.22 -8.72 -3.52
CA ILE A 259 -7.28 -9.36 -2.71
C ILE A 259 -6.93 -10.84 -2.59
N LEU A 260 -6.40 -11.21 -1.42
CA LEU A 260 -5.82 -12.52 -1.17
C LEU A 260 -6.68 -13.38 -0.25
N TYR A 261 -6.67 -14.69 -0.49
CA TYR A 261 -7.24 -15.69 0.41
C TYR A 261 -6.41 -16.97 0.34
N CYS A 262 -5.83 -17.39 1.47
CA CYS A 262 -5.05 -18.62 1.59
C CYS A 262 -3.98 -18.81 0.48
N GLY A 263 -3.21 -17.76 0.18
CA GLY A 263 -2.15 -17.79 -0.86
C GLY A 263 -2.67 -17.81 -2.30
N ARG A 264 -3.96 -17.55 -2.51
CA ARG A 264 -4.60 -17.37 -3.81
C ARG A 264 -5.10 -15.94 -3.96
N ILE A 265 -5.34 -15.51 -5.19
CA ILE A 265 -5.72 -14.13 -5.53
C ILE A 265 -7.02 -14.11 -6.31
N ALA A 266 -7.94 -13.22 -5.94
CA ALA A 266 -9.19 -12.99 -6.68
C ALA A 266 -9.14 -11.77 -7.60
N GLY A 267 -8.19 -10.86 -7.36
CA GLY A 267 -8.09 -9.59 -8.05
C GLY A 267 -7.36 -8.57 -7.19
N VAL A 268 -7.71 -7.29 -7.32
CA VAL A 268 -7.10 -6.19 -6.55
C VAL A 268 -8.14 -5.19 -6.06
N PHE A 269 -7.80 -4.53 -4.95
CA PHE A 269 -8.42 -3.30 -4.50
C PHE A 269 -7.51 -2.14 -4.94
N MET A 270 -8.02 -1.32 -5.85
CA MET A 270 -7.27 -0.26 -6.52
C MET A 270 -7.84 1.09 -6.09
N VAL A 271 -6.96 1.98 -5.61
CA VAL A 271 -7.30 3.34 -5.20
C VAL A 271 -6.46 4.31 -6.02
N SER A 272 -7.12 5.21 -6.72
CA SER A 272 -6.51 6.19 -7.61
C SER A 272 -6.85 7.59 -7.11
N SER A 273 -5.90 8.52 -7.24
CA SER A 273 -6.07 9.91 -6.82
C SER A 273 -5.73 10.90 -7.93
N ALA A 274 -6.45 12.03 -7.95
CA ALA A 274 -6.19 13.16 -8.83
C ALA A 274 -5.02 14.05 -8.36
N GLU A 275 -4.42 13.71 -7.22
CA GLU A 275 -3.25 14.37 -6.65
C GLU A 275 -2.02 13.47 -6.76
N THR A 276 -0.86 14.08 -6.95
CA THR A 276 0.42 13.38 -6.75
C THR A 276 0.70 13.27 -5.25
N ASN A 277 1.53 12.31 -4.85
CA ASN A 277 1.99 12.10 -3.48
C ASN A 277 0.87 11.86 -2.45
N PHE A 278 -0.33 11.48 -2.92
CA PHE A 278 -1.49 11.28 -2.06
C PHE A 278 -1.26 10.20 -1.00
N PHE A 279 -0.51 9.17 -1.39
CA PHE A 279 -0.22 8.00 -0.57
C PHE A 279 1.09 8.13 0.22
N LEU A 280 1.67 9.33 0.40
CA LEU A 280 2.83 9.49 1.28
C LEU A 280 2.48 9.39 2.76
N ASP A 281 1.22 9.64 3.11
CA ASP A 281 0.71 9.48 4.48
C ASP A 281 0.68 7.99 4.87
N PRO A 282 1.48 7.56 5.87
CA PRO A 282 1.51 6.17 6.32
C PRO A 282 0.14 5.65 6.75
N GLY A 283 -0.71 6.50 7.34
CA GLY A 283 -2.05 6.09 7.78
C GLY A 283 -2.93 5.66 6.61
N ARG A 284 -2.77 6.28 5.42
CA ARG A 284 -3.48 5.87 4.20
C ARG A 284 -2.93 4.55 3.64
N ILE A 285 -1.61 4.40 3.62
CA ILE A 285 -0.95 3.17 3.16
C ILE A 285 -1.37 1.98 4.02
N GLU A 286 -1.48 2.15 5.34
CA GLU A 286 -1.87 1.08 6.27
C GLU A 286 -3.37 0.76 6.18
N LEU A 287 -4.22 1.74 5.85
CA LEU A 287 -5.68 1.56 5.79
C LEU A 287 -6.16 0.80 4.55
N ILE A 288 -5.59 1.09 3.38
CA ILE A 288 -6.01 0.48 2.10
C ILE A 288 -5.96 -1.06 2.10
N PRO A 289 -4.90 -1.76 2.58
CA PRO A 289 -4.88 -3.21 2.62
C PRO A 289 -5.98 -3.78 3.53
N CYS A 290 -6.38 -3.10 4.60
CA CYS A 290 -7.50 -3.55 5.44
C CYS A 290 -8.82 -3.61 4.65
N TYR A 291 -9.04 -2.69 3.70
CA TYR A 291 -10.19 -2.75 2.80
C TYR A 291 -10.07 -3.84 1.73
N ALA A 292 -8.85 -4.14 1.25
CA ALA A 292 -8.60 -5.28 0.37
C ALA A 292 -8.93 -6.61 1.09
N ASP A 293 -8.54 -6.74 2.36
CA ASP A 293 -8.84 -7.92 3.19
C ASP A 293 -10.35 -8.06 3.43
N LEU A 294 -11.07 -6.97 3.71
CA LEU A 294 -12.53 -6.99 3.81
C LEU A 294 -13.19 -7.39 2.48
N CYS A 295 -12.66 -6.91 1.35
CA CYS A 295 -13.16 -7.29 0.04
C CYS A 295 -13.04 -8.79 -0.22
N ALA A 296 -12.05 -9.49 0.36
CA ALA A 296 -11.92 -10.94 0.20
C ALA A 296 -13.16 -11.70 0.67
N LEU A 297 -13.92 -11.17 1.64
CA LEU A 297 -15.17 -11.75 2.13
C LEU A 297 -16.30 -11.69 1.10
N ALA A 298 -16.20 -10.82 0.09
CA ALA A 298 -17.21 -10.68 -0.95
C ALA A 298 -17.14 -11.80 -2.02
N PHE A 299 -16.03 -12.52 -2.09
CA PHE A 299 -15.76 -13.52 -3.12
C PHE A 299 -16.12 -14.93 -2.66
N GLU A 300 -16.53 -15.77 -3.61
CA GLU A 300 -16.58 -17.21 -3.41
C GLU A 300 -15.18 -17.83 -3.50
N ASN A 301 -14.96 -18.94 -2.77
CA ASN A 301 -13.68 -19.67 -2.78
C ASN A 301 -13.19 -20.06 -4.19
N LYS A 302 -14.12 -20.31 -5.14
CA LYS A 302 -13.80 -20.68 -6.53
C LYS A 302 -13.24 -19.53 -7.36
N GLN A 303 -13.40 -18.29 -6.89
CA GLN A 303 -12.93 -17.07 -7.55
C GLN A 303 -11.52 -16.67 -7.12
N PHE A 304 -10.85 -17.47 -6.28
CA PHE A 304 -9.46 -17.28 -5.90
C PHE A 304 -8.54 -18.25 -6.64
N TYR A 305 -7.58 -17.69 -7.38
CA TYR A 305 -6.71 -18.42 -8.28
C TYR A 305 -5.28 -18.54 -7.74
N THR A 306 -4.64 -19.66 -8.05
CA THR A 306 -3.21 -19.86 -7.84
C THR A 306 -2.40 -19.27 -8.99
N ALA A 307 -1.12 -18.99 -8.79
CA ALA A 307 -0.24 -18.44 -9.83
C ALA A 307 -0.26 -19.28 -11.12
N ASN A 308 -0.31 -20.61 -11.00
CA ASN A 308 -0.36 -21.51 -12.16
C ASN A 308 -1.67 -21.41 -12.96
N GLN A 309 -2.74 -20.84 -12.43
CA GLN A 309 -4.01 -20.64 -13.14
C GLN A 309 -4.06 -19.29 -13.86
N ILE A 310 -3.08 -18.42 -13.65
CA ILE A 310 -3.04 -17.06 -14.20
C ILE A 310 -2.03 -17.02 -15.35
N ALA A 311 -2.49 -16.55 -16.51
CA ALA A 311 -1.66 -16.28 -17.67
C ALA A 311 -2.26 -15.07 -18.38
N LEU A 312 -2.05 -13.90 -17.80
CA LEU A 312 -2.62 -12.66 -18.31
C LEU A 312 -2.09 -12.39 -19.73
N GLU A 313 -3.00 -12.03 -20.62
CA GLU A 313 -2.70 -11.56 -21.96
C GLU A 313 -2.71 -10.03 -21.99
N VAL A 314 -2.21 -9.45 -23.07
CA VAL A 314 -2.24 -7.99 -23.26
C VAL A 314 -3.64 -7.54 -23.68
N MET A 315 -4.14 -6.50 -23.03
CA MET A 315 -5.40 -5.83 -23.38
C MET A 315 -5.16 -4.53 -24.17
N PRO A 316 -6.10 -4.15 -25.06
CA PRO A 316 -6.06 -2.86 -25.74
C PRO A 316 -6.13 -1.69 -24.76
N THR A 317 -5.73 -0.50 -25.20
CA THR A 317 -5.75 0.70 -24.35
C THR A 317 -7.17 1.05 -23.91
N TYR A 318 -7.28 1.85 -22.84
CA TYR A 318 -8.56 2.33 -22.33
C TYR A 318 -9.39 3.04 -23.43
N GLN A 319 -8.73 3.81 -24.31
CA GLN A 319 -9.37 4.49 -25.44
C GLN A 319 -9.89 3.52 -26.49
N ASP A 320 -9.11 2.50 -26.85
CA ASP A 320 -9.52 1.50 -27.83
C ASP A 320 -10.68 0.66 -27.31
N GLN A 321 -10.60 0.23 -26.04
CA GLN A 321 -11.67 -0.51 -25.38
C GLN A 321 -12.98 0.28 -25.37
N LYS A 322 -12.95 1.60 -25.06
CA LYS A 322 -14.16 2.45 -25.12
C LYS A 322 -14.90 2.32 -26.45
N ALA A 323 -14.21 2.26 -27.59
CA ALA A 323 -14.83 2.09 -28.90
C ALA A 323 -15.59 0.76 -29.04
N TYR A 324 -15.06 -0.32 -28.45
CA TYR A 324 -15.75 -1.61 -28.36
C TYR A 324 -16.95 -1.57 -27.41
N PHE A 325 -16.83 -0.81 -26.31
CA PHE A 325 -17.91 -0.68 -25.32
C PHE A 325 -19.09 0.18 -25.77
N VAL A 326 -18.94 1.06 -26.77
CA VAL A 326 -20.09 1.79 -27.37
C VAL A 326 -21.16 0.83 -27.91
N HIS A 327 -20.75 -0.33 -28.43
CA HIS A 327 -21.64 -1.39 -28.93
C HIS A 327 -22.00 -2.42 -27.84
N PHE A 328 -21.47 -2.28 -26.62
CA PHE A 328 -21.70 -3.22 -25.51
C PHE A 328 -23.17 -3.41 -25.21
N ARG A 329 -23.97 -2.34 -25.19
CA ARG A 329 -25.42 -2.46 -24.95
C ARG A 329 -26.13 -3.24 -26.06
N GLN A 330 -25.67 -3.15 -27.31
CA GLN A 330 -26.19 -3.96 -28.40
C GLN A 330 -25.76 -5.43 -28.24
N ILE A 331 -24.49 -5.69 -27.93
CA ILE A 331 -23.97 -7.06 -27.69
C ILE A 331 -24.66 -7.72 -26.48
N MET A 332 -24.89 -6.96 -25.40
CA MET A 332 -25.68 -7.39 -24.24
C MET A 332 -27.12 -7.74 -24.66
N THR A 333 -27.78 -6.84 -25.40
CA THR A 333 -29.17 -7.05 -25.85
C THR A 333 -29.29 -8.26 -26.78
N GLU A 334 -28.39 -8.41 -27.76
CA GLU A 334 -28.33 -9.56 -28.66
C GLU A 334 -28.03 -10.85 -27.89
N THR A 335 -27.09 -10.83 -26.94
CA THR A 335 -26.76 -12.02 -26.15
C THR A 335 -27.90 -12.43 -25.22
N ILE A 336 -28.61 -11.48 -24.62
CA ILE A 336 -29.83 -11.74 -23.84
C ILE A 336 -30.89 -12.38 -24.75
N LEU A 337 -31.11 -11.82 -25.95
CA LEU A 337 -32.08 -12.37 -26.91
C LEU A 337 -31.71 -13.77 -27.38
N ASP A 338 -30.44 -14.06 -27.67
CA ASP A 338 -29.95 -15.38 -28.06
C ASP A 338 -30.15 -16.42 -26.95
N VAL A 339 -29.88 -16.04 -25.70
CA VAL A 339 -30.05 -16.91 -24.52
C VAL A 339 -31.54 -17.21 -24.28
N VAL A 340 -32.40 -16.20 -24.37
CA VAL A 340 -33.86 -16.34 -24.25
C VAL A 340 -34.43 -17.22 -25.37
N ASN A 341 -33.99 -17.02 -26.61
CA ASN A 341 -34.42 -17.81 -27.77
C ASN A 341 -33.94 -19.28 -27.71
N SER A 342 -32.86 -19.56 -26.97
CA SER A 342 -32.31 -20.91 -26.80
C SER A 342 -33.01 -21.74 -25.71
N ASN A 343 -34.11 -21.26 -25.11
CA ASN A 343 -34.90 -21.93 -24.05
C ASN A 343 -34.09 -22.34 -22.80
N ASN A 344 -32.92 -21.74 -22.57
CA ASN A 344 -32.14 -21.99 -21.36
C ASN A 344 -32.58 -21.02 -20.25
N THR A 345 -32.99 -21.55 -19.10
CA THR A 345 -33.19 -20.76 -17.87
C THR A 345 -31.83 -20.33 -17.33
N VAL A 346 -31.24 -19.28 -17.90
CA VAL A 346 -29.95 -18.74 -17.46
C VAL A 346 -30.21 -17.62 -16.45
N ASN A 347 -29.54 -17.65 -15.30
CA ASN A 347 -29.60 -16.60 -14.28
C ASN A 347 -28.94 -15.32 -14.81
N ASN A 348 -29.44 -14.12 -14.47
CA ASN A 348 -28.90 -12.84 -14.95
C ASN A 348 -27.38 -12.72 -14.76
N THR A 349 -26.84 -13.20 -13.64
CA THR A 349 -25.39 -13.23 -13.36
C THR A 349 -24.60 -14.09 -14.35
N GLN A 350 -25.19 -15.19 -14.83
CA GLN A 350 -24.58 -16.06 -15.84
C GLN A 350 -24.62 -15.42 -17.23
N VAL A 351 -25.68 -14.66 -17.53
CA VAL A 351 -25.77 -13.88 -18.78
C VAL A 351 -24.72 -12.78 -18.80
N ASP A 352 -24.57 -12.03 -17.71
CA ASP A 352 -23.54 -11.00 -17.57
C ASP A 352 -22.14 -11.61 -17.79
N LEU A 353 -21.84 -12.71 -17.11
CA LEU A 353 -20.56 -13.40 -17.27
C LEU A 353 -20.30 -13.82 -18.72
N LEU A 354 -21.31 -14.37 -19.40
CA LEU A 354 -21.19 -14.78 -20.79
C LEU A 354 -20.86 -13.60 -21.70
N VAL A 355 -21.50 -12.44 -21.49
CA VAL A 355 -21.22 -11.24 -22.29
C VAL A 355 -19.79 -10.76 -22.05
N TRP A 356 -19.34 -10.71 -20.80
CA TRP A 356 -17.96 -10.35 -20.49
C TRP A 356 -16.95 -11.34 -21.09
N GLN A 357 -17.22 -12.64 -21.11
CA GLN A 357 -16.34 -13.61 -21.78
C GLN A 357 -16.29 -13.44 -23.30
N LYS A 358 -17.43 -13.11 -23.94
CA LYS A 358 -17.45 -12.80 -25.39
C LYS A 358 -16.60 -11.57 -25.69
N LEU A 359 -16.67 -10.53 -24.86
CA LEU A 359 -15.90 -9.30 -25.02
C LEU A 359 -14.42 -9.51 -24.75
N GLU A 360 -14.08 -10.25 -23.69
CA GLU A 360 -12.70 -10.68 -23.44
C GLU A 360 -12.14 -11.36 -24.69
N ALA A 361 -12.84 -12.34 -25.26
CA ALA A 361 -12.39 -13.03 -26.47
C ALA A 361 -12.23 -12.11 -27.69
N ALA A 362 -13.00 -11.01 -27.77
CA ALA A 362 -12.88 -10.03 -28.85
C ALA A 362 -11.72 -9.04 -28.68
N LEU A 363 -11.18 -8.91 -27.46
CA LEU A 363 -10.13 -7.95 -27.10
C LEU A 363 -8.75 -8.61 -26.93
N VAL A 364 -8.73 -9.83 -26.39
CA VAL A 364 -7.50 -10.58 -26.11
C VAL A 364 -6.61 -10.70 -27.36
N GLY A 365 -5.33 -10.35 -27.22
CA GLY A 365 -4.31 -10.57 -28.24
C GLY A 365 -4.35 -9.59 -29.42
N LYS A 366 -5.24 -8.58 -29.40
CA LYS A 366 -5.21 -7.48 -30.38
C LYS A 366 -4.12 -6.48 -30.00
N LYS A 367 -3.02 -6.48 -30.74
CA LYS A 367 -2.00 -5.41 -30.71
C LYS A 367 -2.46 -4.19 -31.50
N GLU A 368 -1.84 -3.04 -31.23
CA GLU A 368 -2.06 -1.68 -31.77
C GLU A 368 -2.17 -1.52 -33.32
N ASP A 369 -2.12 -2.59 -34.12
CA ASP A 369 -1.94 -2.55 -35.58
C ASP A 369 -3.22 -2.21 -36.39
N THR A 370 -4.24 -1.57 -35.83
CA THR A 370 -5.49 -1.26 -36.59
C THR A 370 -5.98 0.18 -36.59
N LEU A 371 -5.14 1.17 -36.25
CA LEU A 371 -5.48 2.60 -36.41
C LEU A 371 -4.44 3.39 -37.19
N SER A 372 -3.86 2.77 -38.23
CA SER A 372 -3.09 3.46 -39.27
C SER A 372 -3.56 2.98 -40.65
N SER A 373 -4.78 3.35 -41.05
CA SER A 373 -5.25 3.27 -42.44
C SER A 373 -6.36 4.29 -42.68
#